data_AF-A0A7V8YXH0-F1
#
_entry.id   AF-A0A7V8YXH0-F1
#
_cell.length_a   1.000
_cell.length_b   1.000
_cell.length_c   1.000
_cell.angle_alpha   90.00
_cell.angle_beta   90.00
_cell.angle_gamma   90.00
#
_symmetry.space_group_name_H-M   'P 1'
#
loop_
_entity.id
_entity.type
_entity.pdbx_description
1 polymer ?
#
loop_
_entity_poly.entity_id
_entity_poly.type
_entity_poly.pdbx_seq_one_letter_code
_entity_poly.pdbx_strand_id
1 'polypeptide(L)'
;MSFNKDSAVAKARKDLAKRLKIKETDVTATVTEKDFPDMSLGAPAKDEMSGQMISSGWHIKLSAGGKDYDYRADKYQLRLKNFNGTNHVIES
;
A
#
# COMPACT_ATOMS: atom_id res chain seq x y z
N MET A 1 -1.40 10.63 -12.89
CA MET A 1 -2.54 10.87 -11.98
C MET A 1 -1.98 10.93 -10.58
N SER A 2 -2.28 11.97 -9.81
CA SER A 2 -1.79 12.07 -8.44
C SER A 2 -2.73 11.31 -7.51
N PHE A 3 -2.23 10.32 -6.79
CA PHE A 3 -3.00 9.71 -5.72
C PHE A 3 -3.23 10.72 -4.60
N ASN A 4 -4.37 10.56 -3.95
CA ASN A 4 -4.68 11.17 -2.66
C ASN A 4 -5.08 10.07 -1.68
N LYS A 5 -5.23 10.45 -0.41
CA LYS A 5 -5.60 9.54 0.69
C LYS A 5 -6.79 8.64 0.35
N ASP A 6 -7.88 9.21 -0.15
CA ASP A 6 -9.10 8.48 -0.50
C ASP A 6 -8.91 7.54 -1.69
N SER A 7 -8.27 8.02 -2.76
CA SER A 7 -8.05 7.25 -3.99
C SER A 7 -7.10 6.07 -3.73
N ALA A 8 -6.06 6.29 -2.94
CA ALA A 8 -5.11 5.25 -2.56
C ALA A 8 -5.79 4.16 -1.71
N VAL A 9 -6.62 4.56 -0.73
CA VAL A 9 -7.40 3.62 0.08
C VAL A 9 -8.40 2.83 -0.78
N ALA A 10 -9.16 3.50 -1.65
CA ALA A 10 -10.12 2.85 -2.52
C ALA A 10 -9.43 1.82 -3.44
N LYS A 11 -8.29 2.19 -4.03
CA LYS A 11 -7.53 1.30 -4.91
C LYS A 11 -6.93 0.12 -4.14
N ALA A 12 -6.39 0.37 -2.94
CA ALA A 12 -5.86 -0.68 -2.07
C ALA A 12 -6.94 -1.68 -1.62
N ARG A 13 -8.12 -1.18 -1.18
CA ARG A 13 -9.26 -2.05 -0.81
C ARG A 13 -9.70 -2.90 -1.98
N LYS A 14 -9.80 -2.33 -3.18
CA LYS A 14 -10.21 -3.03 -4.40
C LYS A 14 -9.22 -4.11 -4.81
N ASP A 15 -7.91 -3.83 -4.71
CA ASP A 15 -6.85 -4.82 -4.93
C ASP A 15 -6.94 -5.96 -3.92
N LEU A 16 -7.03 -5.65 -2.62
CA LEU A 16 -7.10 -6.67 -1.58
C LEU A 16 -8.36 -7.53 -1.67
N ALA A 17 -9.52 -6.89 -1.90
CA ALA A 17 -10.79 -7.57 -2.07
C ALA A 17 -10.75 -8.55 -3.26
N LYS A 18 -10.15 -8.16 -4.38
CA LYS A 18 -9.90 -9.05 -5.53
C LYS A 18 -8.97 -10.21 -5.19
N ARG A 19 -7.87 -9.95 -4.47
CA ARG A 19 -6.91 -10.99 -4.07
C ARG A 19 -7.53 -12.03 -3.16
N LEU A 20 -8.32 -11.59 -2.19
CA LEU A 20 -8.99 -12.44 -1.20
C LEU A 20 -10.34 -12.99 -1.68
N LYS A 21 -10.84 -12.54 -2.84
CA LYS A 21 -12.19 -12.83 -3.36
C LYS A 21 -13.31 -12.53 -2.35
N ILE A 22 -13.17 -11.41 -1.63
CA ILE A 22 -14.17 -10.89 -0.68
C ILE A 22 -14.75 -9.58 -1.19
N LYS A 23 -15.76 -9.04 -0.48
CA LYS A 23 -16.30 -7.72 -0.79
C LYS A 23 -15.44 -6.61 -0.19
N GLU A 24 -15.38 -5.47 -0.86
CA GLU A 24 -14.67 -4.27 -0.39
C GLU A 24 -15.21 -3.76 0.96
N THR A 25 -16.50 -4.04 1.25
CA THR A 25 -17.16 -3.72 2.52
C THR A 25 -16.60 -4.50 3.70
N ASP A 26 -16.13 -5.73 3.48
CA ASP A 26 -15.52 -6.58 4.52
C ASP A 26 -14.06 -6.21 4.81
N VAL A 27 -13.46 -5.38 3.95
CA VAL A 27 -12.10 -4.87 4.13
C VAL A 27 -12.16 -3.58 4.91
N THR A 28 -11.64 -3.55 6.13
CA THR A 28 -11.48 -2.29 6.87
C THR A 28 -10.20 -1.60 6.41
N ALA A 29 -10.25 -0.30 6.14
CA ALA A 29 -9.08 0.48 5.75
C ALA A 29 -8.82 1.61 6.72
N THR A 30 -7.58 1.70 7.20
CA THR A 30 -7.11 2.77 8.06
C THR A 30 -5.92 3.42 7.40
N VAL A 31 -5.95 4.74 7.24
CA VAL A 31 -4.89 5.47 6.54
C VAL A 31 -4.30 6.56 7.41
N THR A 32 -2.98 6.59 7.47
CA THR A 32 -2.20 7.52 8.28
C THR A 32 -1.09 8.11 7.43
N GLU A 33 -0.89 9.42 7.52
CA GLU A 33 0.21 10.10 6.86
C GLU A 33 1.51 9.78 7.59
N LYS A 34 2.52 9.35 6.82
CA LYS A 34 3.81 8.95 7.38
C LYS A 34 4.91 9.22 6.37
N ASP A 35 6.03 9.71 6.88
CA ASP A 35 7.25 9.88 6.10
C ASP A 35 8.04 8.57 6.09
N PHE A 36 8.54 8.24 4.91
CA PHE A 36 9.34 7.04 4.67
C PHE A 36 10.78 7.42 4.40
N PRO A 37 11.76 6.63 4.88
CA PRO A 37 13.17 6.93 4.69
C PRO A 37 13.68 6.69 3.26
N ASP A 38 12.85 6.08 2.40
CA ASP A 38 13.20 5.64 1.06
C ASP A 38 12.09 5.90 0.04
N MET A 39 12.46 6.00 -1.24
CA MET A 39 11.52 6.21 -2.36
C MET A 39 10.54 5.04 -2.56
N SER A 40 10.86 3.85 -2.04
CA SER A 40 10.00 2.67 -2.14
C SER A 40 9.01 2.58 -0.97
N LEU A 41 8.92 3.63 -0.13
CA LEU A 41 8.03 3.72 1.01
C LEU A 41 8.23 2.58 2.04
N GLY A 42 9.46 2.10 2.18
CA GLY A 42 9.83 0.94 3.00
C GLY A 42 9.31 -0.38 2.46
N ALA A 43 8.88 -0.42 1.20
CA ALA A 43 8.42 -1.59 0.46
C ALA A 43 9.13 -1.72 -0.91
N PRO A 44 10.48 -1.83 -0.95
CA PRO A 44 11.21 -2.12 -2.19
C PRO A 44 10.70 -3.41 -2.82
N ALA A 45 10.49 -3.40 -4.13
CA ALA A 45 10.26 -4.65 -4.85
C ALA A 45 11.50 -5.55 -4.76
N LYS A 46 11.33 -6.85 -4.96
CA LYS A 46 12.45 -7.79 -4.96
C LYS A 46 13.45 -7.37 -6.06
N ASP A 47 14.71 -7.15 -5.67
CA ASP A 47 15.79 -6.60 -6.51
C ASP A 47 15.69 -5.10 -6.87
N GLU A 48 14.79 -4.34 -6.25
CA GLU A 48 14.73 -2.89 -6.44
C GLU A 48 15.69 -2.16 -5.50
N MET A 49 16.56 -1.32 -6.07
CA MET A 49 17.43 -0.44 -5.30
C MET A 49 16.65 0.84 -4.99
N SER A 50 16.13 0.97 -3.77
CA SER A 50 15.42 2.17 -3.34
C SER A 50 16.36 3.38 -3.26
N GLY A 51 15.92 4.51 -3.81
CA GLY A 51 16.59 5.78 -3.55
C GLY A 51 16.51 6.15 -2.06
N GLN A 52 17.64 6.59 -1.49
CA GLN A 52 17.73 7.10 -0.11
C GLN A 52 17.17 8.53 -0.02
N MET A 53 15.88 8.68 -0.29
CA MET A 53 15.17 9.95 -0.21
C MET A 53 13.95 9.83 0.68
N ILE A 54 13.82 10.77 1.62
CA ILE A 54 12.64 10.83 2.48
C ILE A 54 11.43 11.17 1.61
N SER A 55 10.46 10.26 1.58
CA SER A 55 9.25 10.38 0.77
C SER A 55 8.03 10.44 1.69
N SER A 56 7.28 11.53 1.60
CA SER A 56 6.02 11.67 2.33
C SER A 56 4.93 10.86 1.63
N GLY A 57 4.30 9.96 2.37
CA GLY A 57 3.25 9.11 1.84
C GLY A 57 2.19 8.78 2.87
N TRP A 58 1.44 7.74 2.54
CA TRP A 58 0.31 7.22 3.31
C TRP A 58 0.57 5.77 3.64
N HIS A 59 0.51 5.46 4.93
CA HIS A 59 0.43 4.11 5.44
C HIS A 59 -1.04 3.70 5.50
N ILE A 60 -1.43 2.77 4.64
CA ILE A 60 -2.79 2.25 4.55
C ILE A 60 -2.79 0.84 5.12
N LYS A 61 -3.32 0.66 6.33
CA LYS A 61 -3.52 -0.65 6.95
C LYS A 61 -4.89 -1.19 6.53
N LEU A 62 -4.91 -2.31 5.83
CA LEU A 62 -6.14 -3.01 5.46
C LEU A 62 -6.31 -4.27 6.30
N SER A 63 -7.48 -4.47 6.89
CA SER A 63 -7.79 -5.65 7.69
C SER A 63 -8.94 -6.42 7.05
N ALA A 64 -8.74 -7.71 6.80
CA ALA A 64 -9.72 -8.57 6.16
C ALA A 64 -9.55 -10.03 6.58
N GLY A 65 -10.65 -10.69 6.97
CA GLY A 65 -10.64 -12.12 7.32
C GLY A 65 -9.66 -12.48 8.44
N GLY A 66 -9.47 -11.59 9.43
CA GLY A 66 -8.53 -11.79 10.53
C GLY A 66 -7.05 -11.59 10.18
N LYS A 67 -6.75 -11.06 8.99
CA LYS A 67 -5.39 -10.71 8.56
C LYS A 67 -5.28 -9.22 8.30
N ASP A 68 -4.13 -8.67 8.67
CA ASP A 68 -3.74 -7.29 8.39
C ASP A 68 -2.78 -7.24 7.19
N TYR A 69 -2.93 -6.20 6.38
CA TYR A 69 -2.15 -5.97 5.18
C TYR A 69 -1.69 -4.51 5.14
N ASP A 70 -0.39 -4.32 5.01
CA ASP A 70 0.22 -3.00 5.01
C ASP A 70 0.43 -2.50 3.58
N TYR A 71 -0.42 -1.57 3.16
CA TYR A 71 -0.26 -0.84 1.92
C TYR A 71 0.49 0.48 2.18
N ARG A 72 1.32 0.86 1.23
CA ARG A 72 2.15 2.05 1.22
C ARG A 72 1.85 2.81 -0.07
N ALA A 73 1.36 4.02 0.04
CA ALA A 73 1.06 4.84 -1.13
C ALA A 73 1.73 6.20 -1.01
N ASP A 74 2.04 6.81 -2.12
CA ASP A 74 2.33 8.25 -2.20
C ASP A 74 1.58 8.85 -3.38
N LYS A 75 1.86 10.10 -3.72
CA LYS A 75 1.21 10.79 -4.85
C LYS A 75 1.37 10.07 -6.18
N TYR A 76 2.34 9.19 -6.36
CA TYR A 76 2.67 8.57 -7.64
C TYR A 76 2.41 7.06 -7.67
N GLN A 77 2.60 6.35 -6.56
CA GLN A 77 2.58 4.88 -6.53
C GLN A 77 1.79 4.32 -5.35
N LEU A 78 1.35 3.07 -5.50
CA LEU A 78 0.72 2.23 -4.49
C LEU A 78 1.43 0.88 -4.45
N ARG A 79 1.90 0.52 -3.26
CA ARG A 79 2.67 -0.69 -2.98
C ARG A 79 2.04 -1.45 -1.83
N LEU A 80 2.18 -2.77 -1.88
CA LEU A 80 1.76 -3.69 -0.84
C LEU A 80 3.01 -4.27 -0.19
N LYS A 81 3.18 -4.00 1.10
CA LYS A 81 4.31 -4.45 1.90
C LYS A 81 4.00 -5.81 2.55
N ASN A 82 4.99 -6.71 2.51
CA ASN A 82 4.97 -7.97 3.25
C ASN A 82 3.75 -8.88 2.96
N PHE A 83 3.22 -8.85 1.74
CA PHE A 83 2.17 -9.78 1.35
C PHE A 83 2.80 -11.11 0.96
N ASN A 84 2.50 -12.16 1.73
CA ASN A 84 3.06 -13.49 1.51
C ASN A 84 4.60 -13.52 1.47
N GLY A 85 5.24 -12.67 2.29
CA GLY A 85 6.70 -12.56 2.40
C GLY A 85 7.38 -11.74 1.30
N THR A 86 6.63 -11.10 0.40
CA THR A 86 7.18 -10.27 -0.68
C THR A 86 6.46 -8.92 -0.77
N ASN A 87 7.15 -7.91 -1.30
CA ASN A 87 6.54 -6.62 -1.60
C ASN A 87 6.02 -6.63 -3.04
N HIS A 88 4.84 -6.05 -3.26
CA HIS A 88 4.22 -5.98 -4.58
C HIS A 88 3.93 -4.52 -4.95
N VAL A 89 4.34 -4.11 -6.15
CA VAL A 89 3.94 -2.82 -6.72
C VAL A 89 2.57 -3.02 -7.36
N ILE A 90 1.58 -2.27 -6.88
CA ILE A 90 0.20 -2.32 -7.39
C ILE A 90 0.02 -1.29 -8.50
N GLU A 91 0.57 -0.09 -8.29
CA GLU A 91 0.56 1.00 -9.26
C GLU A 91 1.82 1.85 -9.05
N SER A 92 2.42 2.36 -10.13
CA SER A 92 3.64 3.18 -10.14
C SER A 92 3.70 4.08 -11.36
#